data_AF-A0AA38MMY1-F1
#
_entry.id   AF-A0AA38MMY1-F1
#
_cell.length_a   1.000
_cell.length_b   1.000
_cell.length_c   1.000
_cell.angle_alpha   90.00
_cell.angle_beta   90.00
_cell.angle_gamma   90.00
#
_symmetry.space_group_name_H-M   'P 1'
#
loop_
_entity.id
_entity.type
_entity.pdbx_description
1 polymer ?
#
loop_
_entity_poly.entity_id
_entity_poly.type
_entity_poly.pdbx_seq_one_letter_code
_entity_poly.pdbx_strand_id
1 'polypeptide(L)'
;MNVSLITLLNATVAAAISFGIEQNLLDKKNETTAWFLRIMYKWFKYMTGRYYKYAISHHNEEEYTEATACIESVMDIFRTMKVSKSWKPYQTYYVAKQLWTFKRNI
;
A
#
# COMPACT_ATOMS: atom_id res chain seq x y z
N MET A 1 -18.88 -6.05 -9.49
CA MET A 1 -17.44 -6.34 -9.31
C MET A 1 -17.21 -6.66 -7.84
N ASN A 2 -16.92 -7.91 -7.48
CA ASN A 2 -16.74 -8.31 -6.08
C ASN A 2 -15.39 -7.77 -5.60
N VAL A 3 -15.40 -6.76 -4.71
CA VAL A 3 -14.20 -6.04 -4.27
C VAL A 3 -13.44 -6.85 -3.21
N SER A 4 -13.22 -8.14 -3.47
CA SER A 4 -12.37 -9.03 -2.65
C SER A 4 -10.87 -8.78 -2.93
N LEU A 5 -10.49 -7.52 -3.18
CA LEU A 5 -9.09 -7.10 -3.27
C LEU A 5 -8.33 -7.38 -1.97
N ILE A 6 -9.04 -7.37 -0.83
CA ILE A 6 -8.52 -7.76 0.48
C ILE A 6 -8.05 -9.22 0.51
N THR A 7 -8.75 -10.14 -0.17
CA THR A 7 -8.33 -11.55 -0.19
C THR A 7 -7.09 -11.79 -1.06
N LEU A 8 -6.85 -10.93 -2.05
CA LEU A 8 -5.73 -11.06 -2.99
C LEU A 8 -4.48 -10.30 -2.50
N LEU A 9 -4.67 -9.14 -1.87
CA LEU A 9 -3.63 -8.33 -1.21
C LEU A 9 -3.61 -8.62 0.30
N ASN A 10 -3.51 -9.88 0.69
CA ASN A 10 -3.59 -10.27 2.09
C ASN A 10 -2.19 -10.35 2.74
N ALA A 11 -2.03 -9.77 3.94
CA ALA A 11 -0.84 -9.93 4.76
C ALA A 11 -0.47 -11.41 5.01
N THR A 12 -1.46 -12.31 5.07
CA THR A 12 -1.25 -13.76 5.18
C THR A 12 -0.51 -14.33 3.96
N VAL A 13 -0.79 -13.82 2.76
CA VAL A 13 -0.09 -14.26 1.53
C VAL A 13 1.37 -13.78 1.57
N ALA A 14 1.61 -12.55 2.01
CA ALA A 14 2.97 -12.07 2.20
C ALA A 14 3.74 -12.88 3.27
N ALA A 15 3.08 -13.26 4.37
CA ALA A 15 3.67 -14.12 5.39
C ALA A 15 3.98 -15.52 4.85
N ALA A 16 3.08 -16.11 4.06
CA ALA A 16 3.30 -17.40 3.41
C ALA A 16 4.48 -17.36 2.43
N ILE A 17 4.64 -16.27 1.67
CA ILE A 17 5.81 -16.09 0.78
C ILE A 17 7.09 -15.99 1.60
N SER A 18 7.12 -15.18 2.66
CA SER A 18 8.29 -15.08 3.55
C SER A 18 8.65 -16.43 4.16
N PHE A 19 7.66 -17.17 4.67
CA PHE A 19 7.87 -18.50 5.20
C PHE A 19 8.41 -19.47 4.14
N GLY A 20 7.88 -19.44 2.92
CA GLY A 20 8.39 -20.25 1.82
C GLY A 20 9.84 -19.93 1.44
N ILE A 21 10.27 -18.67 1.58
CA ILE A 21 11.68 -18.26 1.40
C ILE A 21 12.54 -18.83 2.53
N GLU A 22 12.10 -18.71 3.79
CA GLU A 22 12.81 -19.26 4.96
C GLU A 22 12.98 -20.79 4.88
N GLN A 23 11.99 -21.48 4.33
CA GLN A 23 12.04 -22.93 4.09
C GLN A 23 12.81 -23.32 2.81
N ASN A 24 13.44 -22.37 2.10
CA ASN A 24 14.12 -22.56 0.81
C ASN A 24 13.22 -23.15 -0.30
N LEU A 25 11.89 -23.00 -0.18
CA LEU A 25 10.92 -23.42 -1.20
C LEU A 25 10.75 -22.37 -2.30
N LEU A 26 11.14 -21.12 -2.02
CA LEU A 26 11.01 -19.97 -2.90
C LEU A 26 12.31 -19.18 -2.97
N ASP A 27 12.65 -18.70 -4.16
CA ASP A 27 13.80 -17.81 -4.36
C ASP A 27 13.66 -16.52 -3.54
N LYS A 28 14.79 -16.00 -3.06
CA LYS A 28 14.86 -14.71 -2.36
C LYS A 28 14.31 -13.54 -3.19
N LYS A 29 14.28 -13.64 -4.52
CA LYS A 29 13.66 -12.63 -5.40
C LYS A 29 12.18 -12.38 -5.08
N ASN A 30 11.49 -13.36 -4.50
CA ASN A 30 10.09 -13.25 -4.11
C ASN A 30 9.88 -12.39 -2.84
N GLU A 31 10.96 -12.03 -2.15
CA GLU A 31 10.92 -11.14 -0.98
C GLU A 31 10.36 -9.76 -1.35
N THR A 32 10.71 -9.23 -2.53
CA THR A 32 10.16 -7.98 -3.05
C THR A 32 8.65 -8.07 -3.27
N THR A 33 8.14 -9.23 -3.70
CA THR A 33 6.70 -9.46 -3.86
C THR A 33 6.01 -9.49 -2.50
N ALA A 34 6.58 -10.20 -1.51
CA ALA A 34 6.03 -10.22 -0.15
C ALA A 34 6.00 -8.81 0.47
N TRP A 35 7.06 -8.04 0.29
CA TRP A 35 7.14 -6.64 0.71
C TRP A 35 6.06 -5.78 0.05
N PHE A 36 5.91 -5.88 -1.27
CA PHE A 36 4.91 -5.11 -2.01
C PHE A 36 3.49 -5.43 -1.55
N LEU A 37 3.17 -6.70 -1.34
CA LEU A 37 1.87 -7.13 -0.83
C LEU A 37 1.58 -6.57 0.57
N ARG A 38 2.58 -6.52 1.46
CA ARG A 38 2.43 -5.90 2.80
C ARG A 38 2.13 -4.42 2.71
N ILE A 39 2.86 -3.69 1.87
CA ILE A 39 2.65 -2.25 1.68
C ILE A 39 1.26 -1.97 1.10
N MET A 40 0.87 -2.71 0.06
CA MET A 40 -0.44 -2.52 -0.56
C MET A 40 -1.59 -2.87 0.38
N TYR A 41 -1.43 -3.89 1.23
CA TYR A 41 -2.39 -4.22 2.28
C TYR A 41 -2.51 -3.10 3.32
N LYS A 42 -1.39 -2.60 3.85
CA LYS A 42 -1.37 -1.48 4.81
C LYS A 42 -2.03 -0.24 4.19
N TRP A 43 -1.64 0.12 2.98
CA TRP A 43 -2.23 1.24 2.24
C TRP A 43 -3.74 1.07 2.06
N PHE A 44 -4.19 -0.11 1.65
CA PHE A 44 -5.62 -0.37 1.47
C PHE A 44 -6.39 -0.26 2.80
N LYS A 45 -5.81 -0.75 3.91
CA LYS A 45 -6.39 -0.61 5.25
C LYS A 45 -6.56 0.86 5.64
N TYR A 46 -5.56 1.71 5.40
CA TYR A 46 -5.66 3.15 5.67
C TYR A 46 -6.70 3.84 4.77
N MET A 47 -6.73 3.51 3.48
CA MET A 47 -7.64 4.15 2.51
C MET A 47 -9.10 3.72 2.66
N THR A 48 -9.36 2.53 3.20
CA THR A 48 -10.72 1.99 3.39
C THR A 48 -11.20 2.04 4.83
N GLY A 49 -10.37 2.49 5.77
CA GLY A 49 -10.74 2.75 7.14
C GLY A 49 -11.94 3.71 7.20
N ARG A 50 -13.11 3.19 7.62
CA ARG A 50 -14.36 3.98 7.72
C ARG A 50 -14.28 5.10 8.76
N TYR A 51 -13.26 5.07 9.60
CA TYR A 51 -12.93 6.08 10.60
C TYR A 51 -11.59 6.75 10.23
N TYR A 52 -11.57 7.48 9.12
CA TYR A 52 -10.44 8.34 8.73
C TYR A 52 -10.04 9.30 9.87
N LYS A 53 -11.04 9.77 10.62
CA LYS A 53 -10.92 10.58 11.84
C LYS A 53 -10.28 9.88 13.05
N TYR A 54 -9.89 8.61 12.95
CA TYR A 54 -9.16 7.91 14.02
C TYR A 54 -7.80 7.41 13.54
N ALA A 55 -7.73 6.88 12.31
CA ALA A 55 -6.45 6.41 11.73
C ALA A 55 -5.53 7.56 11.27
N ILE A 56 -6.08 8.75 11.01
CA ILE A 56 -5.35 9.95 10.53
C ILE A 56 -5.75 11.18 11.39
N SER A 57 -6.25 10.97 12.62
CA SER A 57 -6.40 12.08 13.56
C SER A 57 -5.12 12.29 14.36
N HIS A 58 -4.76 13.56 14.59
CA HIS A 58 -3.75 13.99 15.56
C HIS A 58 -4.00 13.55 17.01
N HIS A 59 -5.02 12.74 17.29
CA HIS A 59 -5.22 12.12 18.60
C HIS A 59 -4.18 11.03 18.91
N ASN A 60 -3.59 10.42 17.88
CA ASN A 60 -2.45 9.52 18.01
C ASN A 60 -1.40 9.89 16.94
N GLU A 61 -0.41 10.68 17.33
CA GLU A 61 0.60 11.24 16.44
C GLU A 61 1.49 10.17 15.80
N GLU A 62 1.69 9.04 16.49
CA GLU A 62 2.46 7.91 15.97
C GLU A 62 1.72 7.20 14.82
N GLU A 63 0.43 6.88 15.01
CA GLU A 63 -0.39 6.27 13.96
C GLU A 63 -0.58 7.19 12.75
N TYR A 64 -0.73 8.50 12.98
CA TYR A 64 -0.80 9.49 11.92
C TYR A 64 0.49 9.53 11.09
N THR A 65 1.65 9.51 11.76
CA THR A 65 2.96 9.52 11.11
C THR A 65 3.20 8.23 10.33
N GLU A 66 2.86 7.06 10.90
CA GLU A 66 2.99 5.78 10.20
C GLU A 66 2.06 5.70 8.97
N ALA A 67 0.81 6.16 9.11
CA ALA A 67 -0.14 6.20 8.01
C ALA A 67 0.32 7.12 6.88
N THR A 68 0.80 8.32 7.22
CA THR A 68 1.31 9.31 6.25
C THR A 68 2.54 8.76 5.51
N ALA A 69 3.53 8.24 6.24
CA ALA A 69 4.72 7.64 5.65
C ALA A 69 4.39 6.45 4.74
N CYS A 70 3.40 5.63 5.12
CA CYS A 70 2.91 4.53 4.29
C CYS A 70 2.31 5.04 2.97
N ILE A 71 1.45 6.07 3.03
CA ILE A 71 0.81 6.63 1.83
C ILE A 71 1.86 7.27 0.92
N GLU A 72 2.78 8.06 1.45
CA GLU A 72 3.88 8.68 0.69
C GLU A 72 4.76 7.62 0.00
N SER A 73 5.11 6.56 0.71
CA SER A 73 5.86 5.43 0.15
C SER A 73 5.12 4.80 -1.03
N VAL A 74 3.80 4.64 -0.94
CA VAL A 74 2.98 4.13 -2.05
C VAL A 74 2.96 5.11 -3.22
N MET A 75 2.84 6.42 -2.97
CA MET A 75 2.93 7.44 -4.03
C MET A 75 4.23 7.31 -4.81
N ASP A 76 5.34 7.20 -4.09
CA ASP A 76 6.67 7.16 -4.71
C ASP A 76 6.89 5.87 -5.49
N ILE A 77 6.37 4.74 -5.02
CA ILE A 77 6.34 3.49 -5.81
C ILE A 77 5.58 3.72 -7.12
N PHE A 78 4.36 4.25 -7.08
CA PHE A 78 3.57 4.43 -8.32
C PHE A 78 4.13 5.51 -9.26
N ARG A 79 4.84 6.52 -8.73
CA ARG A 79 5.56 7.55 -9.50
C ARG A 79 6.79 6.99 -10.22
N THR A 80 7.55 6.15 -9.53
CA THR A 80 8.85 5.66 -10.04
C THR A 80 8.73 4.36 -10.82
N MET A 81 7.64 3.61 -10.63
CA MET A 81 7.39 2.35 -11.33
C MET A 81 7.27 2.57 -12.85
N LYS A 82 8.16 1.95 -13.61
CA LYS A 82 8.10 1.92 -15.07
C LYS A 82 7.33 0.69 -15.54
N VAL A 83 6.04 0.86 -15.81
CA VAL A 83 5.22 -0.22 -16.38
C VAL A 83 5.23 -0.22 -17.91
N SER A 84 5.38 0.95 -18.52
CA SER A 84 5.57 1.06 -19.97
C SER A 84 6.37 2.32 -20.33
N LYS A 85 6.62 2.55 -21.62
CA LYS A 85 7.33 3.76 -22.10
C LYS A 85 6.63 5.08 -21.71
N SER A 86 5.32 5.03 -21.48
CA SER A 86 4.52 6.16 -20.99
C SER A 86 3.80 5.80 -19.69
N TRP A 87 3.43 6.82 -18.92
CA TRP A 87 2.60 6.66 -17.73
C TRP A 87 1.24 6.08 -18.11
N LYS A 88 0.80 5.08 -17.36
CA LYS A 88 -0.54 4.53 -17.51
C LYS A 88 -1.55 5.34 -16.70
N PRO A 89 -2.82 5.44 -17.14
CA PRO A 89 -3.84 6.24 -16.45
C PRO A 89 -4.02 5.91 -14.96
N TYR A 90 -3.83 4.65 -14.56
CA TYR A 90 -3.92 4.26 -13.15
C TYR A 90 -2.79 4.90 -12.30
N GLN A 91 -1.59 5.10 -12.83
CA GLN A 91 -0.49 5.74 -12.10
C GLN A 91 -0.84 7.19 -11.78
N THR A 92 -1.37 7.91 -12.78
CA THR A 92 -1.88 9.27 -12.60
C THR A 92 -3.03 9.31 -11.60
N TYR A 93 -3.97 8.37 -11.68
CA TYR A 93 -5.10 8.29 -10.76
C TYR A 93 -4.66 8.07 -9.30
N TYR A 94 -3.76 7.11 -9.04
CA TYR A 94 -3.27 6.84 -7.69
C TYR A 94 -2.58 8.06 -7.08
N VAL A 95 -1.70 8.71 -7.84
CA VAL A 95 -0.97 9.90 -7.38
C VAL A 95 -1.90 11.10 -7.18
N ALA A 96 -2.80 11.37 -8.13
CA ALA A 96 -3.73 12.50 -8.05
C ALA A 96 -4.76 12.35 -6.92
N LYS A 97 -5.30 11.13 -6.72
CA LYS A 97 -6.26 10.84 -5.65
C LYS A 97 -5.64 11.04 -4.28
N GLN A 98 -4.40 10.61 -4.08
CA GLN A 98 -3.71 10.78 -2.80
C GLN A 98 -3.39 12.26 -2.53
N LEU A 99 -2.91 13.01 -3.52
CA LEU A 99 -2.70 14.46 -3.41
C LEU A 99 -3.99 15.22 -3.05
N TRP A 100 -5.12 14.86 -3.66
CA TRP A 100 -6.41 15.48 -3.34
C TRP A 100 -6.91 15.13 -1.94
N THR A 101 -6.62 13.90 -1.47
CA THR A 101 -7.02 13.44 -0.13
C THR A 101 -6.23 14.16 0.97
N PHE A 102 -4.93 14.42 0.77
CA PHE A 102 -4.13 15.22 1.69
C PHE A 102 -4.56 16.68 1.74
N LYS A 103 -4.80 17.33 0.58
CA LYS A 103 -5.23 18.74 0.52
C LYS A 103 -6.59 19.04 1.16
N ARG A 104 -7.40 18.04 1.44
CA ARG A 104 -8.74 18.21 2.04
C ARG A 104 -8.73 18.16 3.57
N ASN A 105 -7.60 17.76 4.17
CA ASN A 105 -7.46 17.50 5.60
C ASN A 105 -6.38 18.39 6.27
N ILE A 106 -5.79 19.32 5.51
CA ILE A 106 -5.01 20.48 5.97
C ILE A 106 -5.92 21.70 5.76
#